data_AF-A0A1R1AL01-F1
#
_entry.id   AF-A0A1R1AL01-F1
#
_cell.length_a   1.000
_cell.length_b   1.000
_cell.length_c   1.000
_cell.angle_alpha   90.00
_cell.angle_beta   90.00
_cell.angle_gamma   90.00
#
_symmetry.space_group_name_H-M   'P 1'
#
loop_
_entity.id
_entity.type
_entity.pdbx_description
1 polymer ?
#
loop_
_entity_poly.entity_id
_entity_poly.type
_entity_poly.pdbx_seq_one_letter_code
_entity_poly.pdbx_strand_id
1 'polypeptide(L)'
;MNPFIEQLLHSNQMEIELTEDILFEIYNEAKNTDGEEEVWKKLISFYDKPLPKQIAFSLIDRNIAIMDLGHSKQDYDVLWRLAEIVDEALLTLAIDVYTQLSFSHEEMELLFNKYDNHKWMMESLIYKQPSSPEKRRLLEAAIKRNMDADALQRLLTVVDTAKYASRNDLTLKEFQSLFETKEPYVWLSLAQNANTPVHILNKLLEATSIKNARAIRHSAIINIKGKRDKNSEVIT
;
A
#
# COMPACT_ATOMS: atom_id res chain seq x y z
N MET A 1 8.92 41.01 1.36
CA MET A 1 8.71 39.59 1.67
C MET A 1 7.31 39.51 2.26
N ASN A 2 6.46 38.71 1.65
CA ASN A 2 5.06 38.62 1.99
C ASN A 2 4.93 38.09 3.42
N PRO A 3 4.05 38.71 4.24
CA PRO A 3 3.82 38.30 5.62
C PRO A 3 3.57 36.79 5.77
N PHE A 4 2.96 36.16 4.76
CA PHE A 4 2.74 34.71 4.73
C PHE A 4 4.05 33.92 4.64
N ILE A 5 5.00 34.35 3.80
CA ILE A 5 6.30 33.67 3.67
C ILE A 5 7.10 33.81 4.95
N GLU A 6 7.11 35.00 5.57
CA GLU A 6 7.77 35.20 6.86
C GLU A 6 7.13 34.35 7.97
N GLN A 7 5.79 34.32 8.05
CA GLN A 7 5.09 33.47 9.01
C GLN A 7 5.38 31.99 8.76
N LEU A 8 5.39 31.56 7.49
CA LEU A 8 5.65 30.18 7.12
C LEU A 8 7.08 29.77 7.50
N LEU A 9 8.08 30.62 7.30
CA LEU A 9 9.46 30.31 7.68
C LEU A 9 9.67 30.32 9.21
N HIS A 10 8.96 31.15 9.97
CA HIS A 10 9.20 31.33 11.41
C HIS A 10 8.20 30.62 12.35
N SER A 11 7.07 30.14 11.85
CA SER A 11 6.04 29.46 12.66
C SER A 11 6.06 27.94 12.45
N ASN A 12 5.65 27.19 13.48
CA ASN A 12 5.39 25.74 13.39
C ASN A 12 3.89 25.43 13.20
N GLN A 13 3.05 26.46 13.07
CA GLN A 13 1.61 26.35 12.86
C GLN A 13 1.14 27.43 11.88
N MET A 14 0.27 27.05 10.95
CA MET A 14 -0.46 28.01 10.13
C MET A 14 -1.86 28.19 10.69
N GLU A 15 -2.15 29.41 11.14
CA GLU A 15 -3.47 29.80 11.64
C GLU A 15 -4.42 30.26 10.52
N ILE A 16 -3.96 30.23 9.27
CA ILE A 16 -4.64 30.81 8.12
C ILE A 16 -5.02 29.70 7.15
N GLU A 17 -6.26 29.76 6.66
CA GLU A 17 -6.73 28.87 5.61
C GLU A 17 -6.00 29.16 4.29
N LEU A 18 -5.26 28.18 3.79
CA LEU A 18 -4.59 28.28 2.49
C LEU A 18 -5.59 28.06 1.35
N THR A 19 -6.03 29.17 0.75
CA THR A 19 -6.83 29.17 -0.50
C THR A 19 -5.93 29.06 -1.72
N GLU A 20 -6.50 28.71 -2.87
CA GLU A 20 -5.76 28.62 -4.14
C GLU A 20 -5.11 29.95 -4.53
N ASP A 21 -5.81 31.08 -4.34
CA ASP A 21 -5.27 32.42 -4.61
C ASP A 21 -4.02 32.71 -3.76
N ILE A 22 -4.05 32.37 -2.46
CA ILE A 22 -2.91 32.53 -1.56
C ILE A 22 -1.73 31.66 -2.01
N LEU A 23 -1.99 30.43 -2.46
CA LEU A 23 -0.93 29.57 -3.00
C LEU A 23 -0.26 30.17 -4.23
N PHE A 24 -1.02 30.81 -5.12
CA PHE A 24 -0.47 31.50 -6.28
C PHE A 24 0.31 32.76 -5.91
N GLU A 25 -0.13 33.51 -4.91
CA GLU A 25 0.63 34.64 -4.38
C GLU A 25 1.99 34.19 -3.82
N ILE A 26 1.98 33.16 -2.96
CA ILE A 26 3.20 32.56 -2.40
C ILE A 26 4.09 32.06 -3.54
N TYR A 27 3.53 31.36 -4.52
CA TYR A 27 4.26 30.86 -5.67
C TYR A 27 4.95 31.97 -6.45
N ASN A 28 4.22 33.03 -6.83
CA ASN A 28 4.79 34.11 -7.64
C ASN A 28 5.90 34.87 -6.89
N GLU A 29 5.81 34.98 -5.58
CA GLU A 29 6.81 35.69 -4.79
C GLU A 29 8.02 34.83 -4.41
N ALA A 30 7.81 33.57 -4.05
CA ALA A 30 8.89 32.65 -3.71
C ALA A 30 9.69 32.23 -4.96
N LYS A 31 9.08 32.26 -6.14
CA LYS A 31 9.68 31.77 -7.39
C LYS A 31 11.02 32.44 -7.71
N ASN A 32 12.04 31.61 -7.95
CA ASN A 32 13.42 32.00 -8.27
C ASN A 32 14.11 32.81 -7.17
N THR A 33 13.66 32.68 -5.92
CA THR A 33 14.35 33.23 -4.75
C THR A 33 15.21 32.15 -4.09
N ASP A 34 16.25 32.56 -3.36
CA ASP A 34 17.15 31.63 -2.66
C ASP A 34 16.45 30.79 -1.59
N GLY A 35 15.28 31.23 -1.10
CA GLY A 35 14.48 30.54 -0.09
C GLY A 35 13.34 29.68 -0.65
N GLU A 36 13.18 29.60 -1.98
CA GLU A 36 12.03 28.95 -2.62
C GLU A 36 11.81 27.52 -2.13
N GLU A 37 12.86 26.72 -2.09
CA GLU A 37 12.77 25.31 -1.73
C GLU A 37 12.29 25.13 -0.28
N GLU A 38 12.84 25.88 0.66
CA GLU A 38 12.46 25.78 2.07
C GLU A 38 11.03 26.26 2.31
N VAL A 39 10.58 27.29 1.58
CA VAL A 39 9.18 27.72 1.60
C VAL A 39 8.26 26.57 1.17
N TRP A 40 8.57 25.90 0.06
CA TRP A 40 7.73 24.82 -0.46
C TRP A 40 7.76 23.56 0.38
N LYS A 41 8.93 23.12 0.87
CA LYS A 41 9.01 21.98 1.80
C LYS A 41 8.10 22.17 3.00
N LYS A 42 8.20 23.36 3.60
CA LYS A 42 7.44 23.68 4.80
C LYS A 42 5.95 23.83 4.48
N LEU A 43 5.59 24.49 3.38
CA LEU A 43 4.19 24.62 2.96
C LEU A 43 3.56 23.26 2.70
N ILE A 44 4.22 22.39 1.93
CA ILE A 44 3.73 21.05 1.60
C ILE A 44 3.54 20.22 2.87
N SER A 45 4.42 20.34 3.87
CA SER A 45 4.29 19.63 5.13
C SER A 45 3.05 20.02 5.95
N PHE A 46 2.54 21.25 5.77
CA PHE A 46 1.34 21.75 6.45
C PHE A 46 0.07 21.70 5.61
N TYR A 47 0.18 21.53 4.29
CA TYR A 47 -0.94 21.56 3.37
C TYR A 47 -1.42 20.14 3.04
N ASP A 48 -2.68 19.84 3.38
CA ASP A 48 -3.25 18.49 3.30
C ASP A 48 -4.06 18.23 2.02
N LYS A 49 -4.10 19.19 1.10
CA LYS A 49 -4.79 19.11 -0.20
C LYS A 49 -3.78 19.07 -1.35
N PRO A 50 -4.19 18.59 -2.54
CA PRO A 50 -3.38 18.71 -3.75
C PRO A 50 -3.02 20.16 -4.05
N LEU A 51 -1.77 20.39 -4.47
CA LEU A 51 -1.40 21.70 -4.98
C LEU A 51 -2.07 21.93 -6.35
N PRO A 52 -2.41 23.18 -6.70
CA PRO A 52 -2.83 23.51 -8.06
C PRO A 52 -1.84 22.95 -9.08
N LYS A 53 -2.32 22.22 -10.10
CA LYS A 53 -1.48 21.51 -11.08
C LYS A 53 -0.38 22.39 -11.69
N GLN A 54 -0.69 23.66 -11.95
CA GLN A 54 0.25 24.63 -12.52
C GLN A 54 1.47 24.87 -11.60
N ILE A 55 1.22 24.99 -10.30
CA ILE A 55 2.27 25.13 -9.29
C ILE A 55 3.04 23.80 -9.20
N ALA A 56 2.35 22.69 -8.99
CA ALA A 56 2.97 21.38 -8.83
C ALA A 56 3.88 21.01 -10.01
N PHE A 57 3.38 21.17 -11.24
CA PHE A 57 4.17 20.94 -12.45
C PHE A 57 5.38 21.86 -12.54
N SER A 58 5.25 23.14 -12.17
CA SER A 58 6.39 24.05 -12.19
C SER A 58 7.44 23.71 -11.12
N LEU A 59 7.04 23.17 -9.96
CA LEU A 59 7.97 22.69 -8.95
C LEU A 59 8.69 21.43 -9.44
N ILE A 60 7.96 20.50 -10.07
CA ILE A 60 8.52 19.29 -10.71
C ILE A 60 9.56 19.65 -11.77
N ASP A 61 9.21 20.54 -12.70
CA ASP A 61 10.09 20.95 -13.80
C ASP A 61 11.38 21.63 -13.33
N ARG A 62 11.38 22.19 -12.12
CA ARG A 62 12.50 22.90 -11.53
C ARG A 62 13.17 22.13 -10.39
N ASN A 63 12.77 20.88 -10.16
CA ASN A 63 13.29 20.02 -9.10
C ASN A 63 13.22 20.65 -7.69
N ILE A 64 12.11 21.31 -7.36
CA ILE A 64 11.91 21.99 -6.07
C ILE A 64 11.01 21.14 -5.16
N ALA A 65 11.50 20.81 -3.96
CA ALA A 65 10.75 20.08 -2.92
C ALA A 65 10.08 18.78 -3.43
N ILE A 66 10.75 18.05 -4.33
CA ILE A 66 10.16 16.91 -5.05
C ILE A 66 9.81 15.75 -4.11
N MET A 67 10.67 15.47 -3.13
CA MET A 67 10.42 14.40 -2.15
C MET A 67 9.19 14.72 -1.31
N ASP A 68 9.09 15.94 -0.79
CA ASP A 68 7.95 16.40 0.01
C ASP A 68 6.66 16.36 -0.83
N LEU A 69 6.74 16.80 -2.09
CA LEU A 69 5.60 16.76 -3.00
C LEU A 69 5.17 15.32 -3.29
N GLY A 70 6.10 14.39 -3.50
CA GLY A 70 5.84 12.97 -3.71
C GLY A 70 5.29 12.23 -2.49
N HIS A 71 5.50 12.76 -1.28
CA HIS A 71 4.93 12.23 -0.03
C HIS A 71 3.57 12.85 0.33
N SER A 72 3.17 13.90 -0.39
CA SER A 72 1.91 14.61 -0.18
C SER A 72 0.77 14.07 -1.05
N LYS A 73 -0.48 14.41 -0.71
CA LYS A 73 -1.63 14.11 -1.58
C LYS A 73 -1.59 15.00 -2.82
N GLN A 74 -1.75 14.41 -4.00
CA GLN A 74 -1.70 15.14 -5.27
C GLN A 74 -2.79 14.65 -6.23
N ASP A 75 -3.11 15.49 -7.21
CA ASP A 75 -3.92 15.08 -8.37
C ASP A 75 -3.20 14.00 -9.18
N TYR A 76 -3.95 13.11 -9.83
CA TYR A 76 -3.35 11.98 -10.54
C TYR A 76 -2.42 12.37 -11.69
N ASP A 77 -2.71 13.46 -12.42
CA ASP A 77 -1.79 13.96 -13.45
C ASP A 77 -0.43 14.37 -12.85
N VAL A 78 -0.43 14.89 -11.62
CA VAL A 78 0.78 15.24 -10.87
C VAL A 78 1.47 13.99 -10.37
N LEU A 79 0.73 13.02 -9.82
CA LEU A 79 1.27 11.73 -9.39
C LEU A 79 1.93 10.95 -10.55
N TRP A 80 1.35 10.95 -11.75
CA TRP A 80 1.94 10.33 -12.93
C TRP A 80 3.32 10.90 -13.26
N ARG A 81 3.49 12.20 -13.07
CA ARG A 81 4.75 12.91 -13.30
C ARG A 81 5.76 12.66 -12.18
N LEU A 82 5.30 12.67 -10.93
CA LEU A 82 6.12 12.37 -9.76
C LEU A 82 6.56 10.91 -9.71
N ALA A 83 5.76 9.97 -10.21
CA ALA A 83 6.08 8.55 -10.24
C ALA A 83 7.32 8.21 -11.06
N GLU A 84 7.80 9.12 -11.92
CA GLU A 84 9.09 8.98 -12.61
C GLU A 84 10.30 9.28 -11.72
N ILE A 85 10.07 9.96 -10.60
CA ILE A 85 11.12 10.60 -9.78
C ILE A 85 11.09 10.11 -8.33
N VAL A 86 9.90 9.84 -7.78
CA VAL A 86 9.68 9.49 -6.38
C VAL A 86 8.91 8.18 -6.26
N ASP A 87 9.52 7.19 -5.62
CA ASP A 87 8.97 5.85 -5.49
C ASP A 87 7.65 5.85 -4.69
N GLU A 88 7.52 6.66 -3.63
CA GLU A 88 6.27 6.73 -2.85
C GLU A 88 5.09 7.28 -3.68
N ALA A 89 5.36 8.20 -4.60
CA ALA A 89 4.34 8.70 -5.53
C ALA A 89 3.93 7.59 -6.51
N LEU A 90 4.90 6.83 -7.03
CA LEU A 90 4.65 5.65 -7.86
C LEU A 90 3.80 4.61 -7.12
N LEU A 91 4.13 4.30 -5.86
CA LEU A 91 3.37 3.34 -5.07
C LEU A 91 1.92 3.78 -4.84
N THR A 92 1.73 5.04 -4.47
CA THR A 92 0.40 5.60 -4.24
C THR A 92 -0.43 5.49 -5.50
N LEU A 93 0.09 5.97 -6.62
CA LEU A 93 -0.53 5.87 -7.93
C LEU A 93 -0.84 4.41 -8.30
N ALA A 94 0.15 3.51 -8.19
CA ALA A 94 -0.01 2.12 -8.57
C ALA A 94 -1.09 1.41 -7.76
N ILE A 95 -1.13 1.64 -6.45
CA ILE A 95 -2.15 1.07 -5.57
C ILE A 95 -3.54 1.58 -5.96
N ASP A 96 -3.69 2.87 -6.23
CA ASP A 96 -4.98 3.45 -6.60
C ASP A 96 -5.45 2.95 -7.97
N VAL A 97 -4.57 2.97 -8.97
CA VAL A 97 -4.84 2.42 -10.30
C VAL A 97 -5.22 0.94 -10.21
N TYR A 98 -4.61 0.16 -9.32
CA TYR A 98 -4.91 -1.27 -9.17
C TYR A 98 -6.21 -1.58 -8.40
N THR A 99 -6.52 -0.77 -7.37
CA THR A 99 -7.55 -1.11 -6.37
C THR A 99 -8.84 -0.29 -6.50
N GLN A 100 -8.84 0.85 -7.17
CA GLN A 100 -10.04 1.65 -7.38
C GLN A 100 -10.74 1.28 -8.71
N LEU A 101 -12.07 1.45 -8.73
CA LEU A 101 -12.93 1.20 -9.90
C LEU A 101 -12.96 2.38 -10.88
N SER A 102 -12.59 3.57 -10.42
CA SER A 102 -12.50 4.79 -11.24
C SER A 102 -11.44 4.69 -12.33
N PHE A 103 -10.36 3.96 -12.06
CA PHE A 103 -9.29 3.73 -13.03
C PHE A 103 -9.63 2.62 -14.01
N SER A 104 -9.30 2.83 -15.27
CA SER A 104 -9.55 1.88 -16.35
C SER A 104 -8.51 0.76 -16.39
N HIS A 105 -8.67 -0.18 -17.31
CA HIS A 105 -7.67 -1.21 -17.58
C HIS A 105 -6.50 -0.65 -18.40
N GLU A 106 -6.76 0.30 -19.28
CA GLU A 106 -5.77 0.99 -20.09
C GLU A 106 -4.77 1.77 -19.22
N GLU A 107 -5.24 2.45 -18.17
CA GLU A 107 -4.35 3.14 -17.22
C GLU A 107 -3.44 2.15 -16.47
N MET A 108 -3.94 0.96 -16.17
CA MET A 108 -3.15 -0.11 -15.56
C MET A 108 -2.09 -0.65 -16.53
N GLU A 109 -2.45 -0.82 -17.81
CA GLU A 109 -1.50 -1.23 -18.84
C GLU A 109 -0.40 -0.18 -19.04
N LEU A 110 -0.76 1.11 -19.07
CA LEU A 110 0.20 2.21 -19.14
C LEU A 110 1.18 2.17 -17.96
N LEU A 111 0.67 1.97 -16.74
CA LEU A 111 1.49 1.85 -15.54
C LEU A 111 2.52 0.72 -15.67
N PHE A 112 2.08 -0.47 -16.07
CA PHE A 112 2.96 -1.63 -16.18
C PHE A 112 3.91 -1.56 -17.37
N ASN A 113 3.51 -0.99 -18.50
CA ASN A 113 4.43 -0.80 -19.62
C ASN A 113 5.60 0.11 -19.27
N LYS A 114 5.39 1.01 -18.30
CA LYS A 114 6.41 1.96 -17.85
C LYS A 114 7.24 1.46 -16.68
N TYR A 115 6.61 0.77 -15.71
CA TYR A 115 7.23 0.43 -14.43
C TYR A 115 7.25 -1.07 -14.14
N ASP A 116 7.15 -1.94 -15.15
CA ASP A 116 7.10 -3.39 -14.89
C ASP A 116 8.35 -3.95 -14.21
N ASN A 117 9.50 -3.28 -14.29
CA ASN A 117 10.72 -3.66 -13.58
C ASN A 117 10.81 -3.12 -12.14
N HIS A 118 9.85 -2.32 -11.67
CA HIS A 118 9.88 -1.76 -10.32
C HIS A 118 9.40 -2.79 -9.28
N LYS A 119 10.35 -3.57 -8.74
CA LYS A 119 10.07 -4.68 -7.81
C LYS A 119 9.21 -4.29 -6.61
N TRP A 120 9.53 -3.18 -5.94
CA TRP A 120 8.80 -2.76 -4.74
C TRP A 120 7.33 -2.41 -5.02
N MET A 121 7.05 -1.87 -6.21
CA MET A 121 5.67 -1.65 -6.67
C MET A 121 4.96 -3.00 -6.85
N MET A 122 5.59 -3.94 -7.55
CA MET A 122 5.00 -5.27 -7.76
C MET A 122 4.70 -5.98 -6.45
N GLU A 123 5.66 -6.04 -5.52
CA GLU A 123 5.45 -6.62 -4.20
C GLU A 123 4.27 -5.97 -3.47
N SER A 124 4.18 -4.65 -3.52
CA SER A 124 3.09 -3.89 -2.89
C SER A 124 1.72 -4.26 -3.49
N LEU A 125 1.62 -4.38 -4.81
CA LEU A 125 0.37 -4.72 -5.50
C LEU A 125 -0.07 -6.17 -5.24
N ILE A 126 0.86 -7.12 -5.07
CA ILE A 126 0.55 -8.52 -4.79
C ILE A 126 -0.31 -8.67 -3.52
N TYR A 127 -0.05 -7.87 -2.49
CA TYR A 127 -0.81 -7.90 -1.24
C TYR A 127 -2.18 -7.21 -1.33
N LYS A 128 -2.45 -6.45 -2.39
CA LYS A 128 -3.71 -5.70 -2.55
C LYS A 128 -4.79 -6.54 -3.23
N GLN A 129 -6.04 -6.12 -3.04
CA GLN A 129 -7.18 -6.70 -3.74
C GLN A 129 -7.44 -5.88 -5.02
N PRO A 130 -7.34 -6.48 -6.21
CA PRO A 130 -7.64 -5.78 -7.45
C PRO A 130 -9.10 -5.37 -7.52
N SER A 131 -9.38 -4.24 -8.17
CA SER A 131 -10.77 -3.80 -8.40
C SER A 131 -11.51 -4.64 -9.44
N SER A 132 -10.79 -5.43 -10.24
CA SER A 132 -11.38 -6.37 -11.20
C SER A 132 -10.46 -7.56 -11.48
N PRO A 133 -11.00 -8.70 -11.96
CA PRO A 133 -10.19 -9.84 -12.40
C PRO A 133 -9.22 -9.50 -13.53
N GLU A 134 -9.53 -8.52 -14.37
CA GLU A 134 -8.63 -8.14 -15.47
C GLU A 134 -7.37 -7.43 -14.96
N LYS A 135 -7.51 -6.47 -14.02
CA LYS A 135 -6.33 -5.86 -13.38
C LYS A 135 -5.43 -6.89 -12.71
N ARG A 136 -6.02 -7.97 -12.18
CA ARG A 136 -5.25 -9.10 -11.65
C ARG A 136 -4.40 -9.79 -12.73
N ARG A 137 -4.99 -10.08 -13.88
CA ARG A 137 -4.28 -10.70 -15.02
C ARG A 137 -3.18 -9.80 -15.54
N LEU A 138 -3.41 -8.48 -15.59
CA LEU A 138 -2.40 -7.51 -15.97
C LEU A 138 -1.19 -7.53 -15.01
N LEU A 139 -1.42 -7.61 -13.70
CA LEU A 139 -0.35 -7.76 -12.71
C LEU A 139 0.44 -9.06 -12.92
N GLU A 140 -0.26 -10.18 -13.12
CA GLU A 140 0.38 -11.48 -13.39
C GLU A 140 1.21 -11.45 -14.67
N ALA A 141 0.74 -10.77 -15.72
CA ALA A 141 1.48 -10.59 -16.95
C ALA A 141 2.72 -9.70 -16.76
N ALA A 142 2.61 -8.63 -15.97
CA ALA A 142 3.72 -7.73 -15.65
C ALA A 142 4.79 -8.43 -14.80
N ILE A 143 4.40 -9.22 -13.80
CA ILE A 143 5.33 -10.03 -12.97
C ILE A 143 6.21 -10.95 -13.83
N LYS A 144 5.64 -11.57 -14.87
CA LYS A 144 6.40 -12.45 -15.78
C LYS A 144 7.47 -11.74 -16.60
N ARG A 145 7.33 -10.42 -16.79
CA ARG A 145 8.31 -9.60 -17.53
C ARG A 145 9.34 -8.94 -16.62
N ASN A 146 9.07 -8.85 -15.32
CA ASN A 146 9.95 -8.24 -14.33
C ASN A 146 11.25 -9.06 -14.14
N MET A 147 12.37 -8.37 -13.92
CA MET A 147 13.67 -9.02 -13.67
C MET A 147 13.70 -9.97 -12.44
N ASP A 148 12.86 -9.75 -11.45
CA ASP A 148 12.67 -10.56 -10.25
C ASP A 148 11.47 -11.54 -10.37
N ALA A 149 11.06 -11.91 -11.59
CA ALA A 149 9.87 -12.72 -11.86
C ALA A 149 9.72 -13.94 -10.93
N ASP A 150 10.79 -14.72 -10.72
CA ASP A 150 10.74 -15.91 -9.86
C ASP A 150 10.42 -15.59 -8.39
N ALA A 151 10.99 -14.51 -7.86
CA ALA A 151 10.74 -14.07 -6.49
C ALA A 151 9.31 -13.54 -6.33
N LEU A 152 8.88 -12.70 -7.28
CA LEU A 152 7.53 -12.13 -7.32
C LEU A 152 6.46 -13.21 -7.52
N GLN A 153 6.70 -14.19 -8.38
CA GLN A 153 5.78 -15.29 -8.63
C GLN A 153 5.64 -16.20 -7.40
N ARG A 154 6.73 -16.49 -6.69
CA ARG A 154 6.69 -17.19 -5.40
C ARG A 154 5.88 -16.42 -4.38
N LEU A 155 6.12 -15.11 -4.26
CA LEU A 155 5.38 -14.25 -3.35
C LEU A 155 3.88 -14.25 -3.68
N LEU A 156 3.54 -14.13 -4.97
CA LEU A 156 2.15 -14.20 -5.44
C LEU A 156 1.46 -15.49 -5.02
N THR A 157 2.12 -16.63 -5.25
CA THR A 157 1.62 -17.95 -4.86
C THR A 157 1.41 -18.05 -3.35
N VAL A 158 2.35 -17.56 -2.54
CA VAL A 158 2.21 -17.56 -1.07
C VAL A 158 1.01 -16.72 -0.64
N VAL A 159 0.83 -15.53 -1.21
CA VAL A 159 -0.29 -14.64 -0.87
C VAL A 159 -1.63 -15.23 -1.30
N ASP A 160 -1.72 -15.81 -2.49
CA ASP A 160 -2.96 -16.46 -2.96
C ASP A 160 -3.31 -17.69 -2.11
N THR A 161 -2.31 -18.49 -1.75
CA THR A 161 -2.49 -19.66 -0.88
C THR A 161 -2.96 -19.21 0.52
N ALA A 162 -2.40 -18.12 1.04
CA ALA A 162 -2.81 -17.54 2.32
C ALA A 162 -4.23 -16.95 2.26
N LYS A 163 -4.63 -16.34 1.14
CA LYS A 163 -6.01 -15.90 0.90
C LYS A 163 -6.96 -17.11 0.87
N TYR A 164 -6.62 -18.15 0.11
CA TYR A 164 -7.41 -19.38 0.06
C TYR A 164 -7.55 -20.05 1.43
N ALA A 165 -6.49 -20.06 2.26
CA ALA A 165 -6.52 -20.55 3.64
C ALA A 165 -7.46 -19.78 4.59
N SER A 166 -7.86 -18.55 4.24
CA SER A 166 -8.81 -17.74 5.01
C SER A 166 -10.28 -18.04 4.69
N ARG A 167 -10.56 -18.90 3.69
CA ARG A 167 -11.93 -19.27 3.31
C ARG A 167 -12.65 -20.07 4.39
N ASN A 168 -13.96 -19.87 4.49
CA ASN A 168 -14.80 -20.53 5.49
C ASN A 168 -15.37 -21.88 5.06
N ASP A 169 -15.22 -22.25 3.79
CA ASP A 169 -15.82 -23.43 3.17
C ASP A 169 -14.80 -24.53 2.82
N LEU A 170 -13.61 -24.48 3.44
CA LEU A 170 -12.56 -25.48 3.23
C LEU A 170 -12.93 -26.84 3.86
N THR A 171 -12.66 -27.91 3.13
CA THR A 171 -12.71 -29.29 3.60
C THR A 171 -11.51 -29.61 4.50
N LEU A 172 -11.63 -30.68 5.29
CA LEU A 172 -10.53 -31.18 6.12
C LEU A 172 -9.26 -31.47 5.30
N LYS A 173 -9.42 -32.06 4.10
CA LYS A 173 -8.30 -32.38 3.20
C LYS A 173 -7.59 -31.11 2.72
N GLU A 174 -8.34 -30.06 2.37
CA GLU A 174 -7.77 -28.78 1.95
C GLU A 174 -7.01 -28.11 3.11
N PHE A 175 -7.58 -28.09 4.31
CA PHE A 175 -6.87 -27.60 5.50
C PHE A 175 -5.54 -28.33 5.74
N GLN A 176 -5.52 -29.66 5.57
CA GLN A 176 -4.30 -30.46 5.71
C GLN A 176 -3.26 -30.12 4.65
N SER A 177 -3.68 -30.04 3.38
CA SER A 177 -2.81 -29.66 2.27
C SER A 177 -2.20 -28.27 2.49
N LEU A 178 -2.96 -27.31 3.00
CA LEU A 178 -2.47 -25.97 3.29
C LEU A 178 -1.50 -25.94 4.46
N PHE A 179 -1.76 -26.73 5.50
CA PHE A 179 -0.83 -26.85 6.63
C PHE A 179 0.51 -27.46 6.18
N GLU A 180 0.49 -28.43 5.26
CA GLU A 180 1.68 -29.10 4.75
C GLU A 180 2.59 -28.22 3.89
N THR A 181 2.11 -27.07 3.41
CA THR A 181 2.95 -26.08 2.70
C THR A 181 4.11 -25.58 3.55
N LYS A 182 3.96 -25.59 4.88
CA LYS A 182 4.92 -25.02 5.86
C LYS A 182 5.25 -23.54 5.61
N GLU A 183 4.39 -22.85 4.88
CA GLU A 183 4.57 -21.44 4.56
C GLU A 183 4.06 -20.56 5.72
N PRO A 184 4.90 -19.72 6.34
CA PRO A 184 4.53 -18.97 7.55
C PRO A 184 3.30 -18.07 7.39
N TYR A 185 3.10 -17.49 6.20
CA TYR A 185 1.92 -16.67 5.90
C TYR A 185 0.65 -17.51 5.78
N VAL A 186 0.73 -18.69 5.17
CA VAL A 186 -0.38 -19.64 5.08
C VAL A 186 -0.76 -20.14 6.47
N TRP A 187 0.24 -20.48 7.30
CA TRP A 187 0.03 -20.89 8.69
C TRP A 187 -0.63 -19.80 9.54
N LEU A 188 -0.29 -18.53 9.32
CA LEU A 188 -0.96 -17.42 9.99
C LEU A 188 -2.44 -17.33 9.58
N SER A 189 -2.76 -17.43 8.28
CA SER A 189 -4.14 -17.45 7.81
C SER A 189 -4.93 -18.64 8.39
N LEU A 190 -4.33 -19.83 8.41
CA LEU A 190 -4.92 -21.02 9.04
C LEU A 190 -5.18 -20.79 10.53
N ALA A 191 -4.22 -20.20 11.26
CA ALA A 191 -4.39 -19.93 12.68
C ALA A 191 -5.50 -18.91 12.97
N GLN A 192 -5.69 -17.93 12.08
CA GLN A 192 -6.73 -16.89 12.18
C GLN A 192 -8.11 -17.40 11.76
N ASN A 193 -8.19 -18.38 10.86
CA ASN A 193 -9.46 -18.92 10.37
C ASN A 193 -10.21 -19.70 11.46
N ALA A 194 -11.40 -19.23 11.81
CA ALA A 194 -12.26 -19.82 12.84
C ALA A 194 -12.72 -21.25 12.51
N ASN A 195 -12.72 -21.65 11.23
CA ASN A 195 -13.12 -22.98 10.78
C ASN A 195 -11.97 -23.99 10.80
N THR A 196 -10.72 -23.55 11.02
CA THR A 196 -9.57 -24.45 11.08
C THR A 196 -9.77 -25.55 12.13
N PRO A 197 -9.58 -26.83 11.76
CA PRO A 197 -9.74 -27.95 12.67
C PRO A 197 -8.81 -27.88 13.89
N VAL A 198 -9.32 -28.32 15.05
CA VAL A 198 -8.60 -28.25 16.34
C VAL A 198 -7.25 -28.97 16.31
N HIS A 199 -7.15 -30.11 15.61
CA HIS A 199 -5.87 -30.84 15.53
C HIS A 199 -4.81 -30.07 14.74
N ILE A 200 -5.20 -29.29 13.73
CA ILE A 200 -4.27 -28.40 13.00
C ILE A 200 -3.90 -27.21 13.89
N LEU A 201 -4.87 -26.61 14.59
CA LEU A 201 -4.60 -25.53 15.53
C LEU A 201 -3.62 -25.95 16.63
N ASN A 202 -3.75 -27.16 17.18
CA ASN A 202 -2.82 -27.70 18.17
C ASN A 202 -1.39 -27.81 17.61
N LYS A 203 -1.23 -28.28 16.36
CA LYS A 203 0.10 -28.31 15.71
C LYS A 203 0.67 -26.91 15.49
N LEU A 204 -0.17 -25.93 15.16
CA LEU A 204 0.27 -24.53 14.99
C LEU A 204 0.74 -23.88 16.31
N LEU A 205 0.38 -24.42 17.48
CA LEU A 205 0.93 -23.97 18.76
C LEU A 205 2.43 -24.26 18.92
N GLU A 206 2.94 -25.25 18.18
CA GLU A 206 4.34 -25.67 18.20
C GLU A 206 5.23 -24.83 17.28
N ALA A 207 4.64 -23.92 16.48
CA ALA A 207 5.37 -23.06 15.56
C ALA A 207 6.44 -22.24 16.31
N THR A 208 7.71 -22.44 16.00
CA THR A 208 8.86 -21.74 16.59
C THR A 208 9.87 -21.40 15.49
N SER A 209 10.70 -20.38 15.71
CA SER A 209 11.80 -20.01 14.79
C SER A 209 11.39 -19.74 13.33
N ILE A 210 10.14 -19.33 13.11
CA ILE A 210 9.61 -18.91 11.80
C ILE A 210 9.00 -17.51 11.88
N LYS A 211 8.83 -16.86 10.73
CA LYS A 211 8.12 -15.57 10.63
C LYS A 211 6.71 -15.72 11.21
N ASN A 212 6.25 -14.70 11.93
CA ASN A 212 4.92 -14.67 12.55
C ASN A 212 4.65 -15.75 13.63
N ALA A 213 5.64 -16.53 14.10
CA ALA A 213 5.42 -17.61 15.05
C ALA A 213 4.59 -17.21 16.29
N ARG A 214 4.86 -16.03 16.88
CA ARG A 214 4.08 -15.50 18.01
C ARG A 214 2.61 -15.27 17.65
N ALA A 215 2.35 -14.64 16.50
CA ALA A 215 0.99 -14.36 16.03
C ALA A 215 0.22 -15.65 15.69
N ILE A 216 0.88 -16.60 15.02
CA ILE A 216 0.34 -17.93 14.71
C ILE A 216 -0.14 -18.62 15.99
N ARG A 217 0.74 -18.73 17.00
CA ARG A 217 0.39 -19.36 18.28
C ARG A 217 -0.76 -18.63 18.98
N HIS A 218 -0.71 -17.30 19.01
CA HIS A 218 -1.74 -16.49 19.66
C HIS A 218 -3.12 -16.68 19.02
N SER A 219 -3.22 -16.59 17.69
CA SER A 219 -4.48 -16.81 16.97
C SER A 219 -5.01 -18.24 17.14
N ALA A 220 -4.12 -19.25 17.12
CA ALA A 220 -4.51 -20.62 17.38
C ALA A 220 -5.10 -20.81 18.79
N ILE A 221 -4.51 -20.20 19.82
CA ILE A 221 -5.04 -20.22 21.20
C ILE A 221 -6.46 -19.63 21.25
N ILE A 222 -6.67 -18.46 20.62
CA ILE A 222 -7.98 -17.80 20.59
C ILE A 222 -9.04 -18.72 19.96
N ASN A 223 -8.74 -19.30 18.79
CA ASN A 223 -9.70 -20.15 18.08
C ASN A 223 -9.97 -21.48 18.80
N ILE A 224 -8.98 -22.09 19.47
CA ILE A 224 -9.19 -23.28 20.32
C ILE A 224 -10.13 -22.95 21.48
N LYS A 225 -9.91 -21.82 22.17
CA LYS A 225 -10.78 -21.38 23.28
C LYS A 225 -12.21 -21.16 22.80
N GLY A 226 -12.39 -20.36 21.73
CA GLY A 226 -13.71 -20.10 21.17
C GLY A 226 -14.49 -21.35 20.73
N LYS A 227 -13.79 -22.43 20.32
CA LYS A 227 -14.43 -23.72 20.02
C LYS A 227 -14.84 -24.50 21.27
N ARG A 228 -14.08 -24.41 22.36
CA ARG A 228 -14.43 -25.03 23.65
C ARG A 228 -15.67 -24.38 24.27
N ASP A 229 -15.74 -23.06 24.20
CA ASP A 229 -16.86 -22.29 24.76
C ASP A 229 -18.17 -22.61 24.02
N LYS A 230 -18.14 -22.62 22.67
CA LYS A 230 -19.30 -23.02 21.85
C LYS A 230 -19.79 -24.46 22.12
N ASN A 231 -18.87 -25.40 22.33
CA ASN A 231 -19.27 -26.78 22.65
C ASN A 231 -19.86 -26.91 24.05
N SER A 232 -19.58 -25.96 24.96
CA SER A 232 -20.12 -25.96 26.32
C SER A 232 -21.53 -25.37 26.39
N GLU A 233 -21.86 -24.41 25.50
CA GLU A 233 -23.19 -23.79 25.41
C GLU A 233 -24.25 -24.70 24.74
N VAL A 234 -23.84 -25.66 23.90
CA VAL A 234 -24.76 -26.58 23.19
C VAL A 234 -25.23 -27.75 24.09
N ILE A 235 -24.61 -27.94 25.26
CA ILE A 235 -24.90 -29.04 26.20
C ILE A 235 -25.79 -28.57 27.38
N THR A 236 -26.18 -27.30 27.41
CA THR A 236 -27.15 -26.70 28.36
C THR A 236 -28.47 -26.40 27.69
#